data_AF-A0A059FFF2-F1
#
_entry.id   AF-A0A059FFF2-F1
#
_cell.length_a   1.000
_cell.length_b   1.000
_cell.length_c   1.000
_cell.angle_alpha   90.00
_cell.angle_beta   90.00
_cell.angle_gamma   90.00
#
_symmetry.space_group_name_H-M   'P 1'
#
loop_
_entity.id
_entity.type
_entity.pdbx_description
1 polymer ?
#
loop_
_entity_poly.entity_id
_entity_poly.type
_entity_poly.pdbx_seq_one_letter_code
_entity_poly.pdbx_strand_id
1 'polypeptide(L)'
;MSDVSRFQTAILQPTEEATPAYLQNTAETFISDCPDRFEAREAHLIAARGALDAGEASDAVSHYASAIARGARLSPAQRLDQSVALLAAGNQREALEVRNLGISEWLETLTAEGMSEFDIRKSRGGVILAVSFSQQDPEAGVRALWLAVPDGPGLPAAAVLRADPMRASLRALRTGREPAALTILEQRTCQDARILKETAQPAAVESFDRVASEAMRSYLREPEGLTKTTPGQPLASCLMPELMLPAPAPAF
;
A
#
# COMPACT_ATOMS: atom_id res chain seq x y z
N MET A 1 1.69 34.02 3.97
CA MET A 1 0.50 33.29 4.46
C MET A 1 -0.49 33.04 3.32
N SER A 2 -0.71 33.99 2.39
CA SER A 2 -1.57 33.78 1.22
C SER A 2 -1.21 32.57 0.36
N ASP A 3 0.07 32.29 0.13
CA ASP A 3 0.49 31.21 -0.79
C ASP A 3 0.35 29.81 -0.17
N VAL A 4 0.57 29.70 1.15
CA VAL A 4 0.30 28.47 1.93
C VAL A 4 -1.19 28.18 1.95
N SER A 5 -2.02 29.18 2.26
CA SER A 5 -3.48 29.00 2.26
C SER A 5 -3.98 28.66 0.85
N ARG A 6 -3.43 29.26 -0.21
CA ARG A 6 -3.78 28.93 -1.60
C ARG A 6 -3.45 27.48 -1.93
N PHE A 7 -2.25 27.01 -1.56
CA PHE A 7 -1.83 25.63 -1.75
C PHE A 7 -2.74 24.64 -0.99
N GLN A 8 -3.00 24.89 0.30
CA GLN A 8 -3.88 24.06 1.11
C GLN A 8 -5.32 24.02 0.57
N THR A 9 -5.87 25.18 0.16
CA THR A 9 -7.19 25.23 -0.47
C THR A 9 -7.20 24.49 -1.80
N ALA A 10 -6.16 24.62 -2.63
CA ALA A 10 -6.10 23.94 -3.92
C ALA A 10 -6.07 22.41 -3.78
N ILE A 11 -5.51 21.87 -2.69
CA ILE A 11 -5.49 20.43 -2.40
C ILE A 11 -6.80 19.96 -1.77
N LEU A 12 -7.30 20.68 -0.76
CA LEU A 12 -8.45 20.24 0.03
C LEU A 12 -9.80 20.53 -0.64
N GLN A 13 -9.87 21.61 -1.42
CA GLN A 13 -11.07 22.10 -2.09
C GLN A 13 -10.72 22.53 -3.53
N PRO A 14 -10.34 21.57 -4.38
CA PRO A 14 -9.96 21.87 -5.75
C PRO A 14 -11.15 22.47 -6.51
N THR A 15 -10.91 23.53 -7.28
CA THR A 15 -11.94 24.20 -8.07
C THR A 15 -12.29 23.44 -9.36
N GLU A 16 -11.50 22.42 -9.68
CA GLU A 16 -11.67 21.47 -10.79
C GLU A 16 -11.55 20.02 -10.26
N GLU A 17 -11.72 19.03 -11.12
CA GLU A 17 -11.50 17.63 -10.74
C GLU A 17 -10.06 17.44 -10.25
N ALA A 18 -9.90 16.87 -9.05
CA ALA A 18 -8.63 16.67 -8.35
C ALA A 18 -7.80 15.53 -8.98
N THR A 19 -7.48 15.66 -10.27
CA THR A 19 -6.70 14.65 -10.98
C THR A 19 -5.26 14.57 -10.44
N PRO A 20 -4.58 13.42 -10.54
CA PRO A 20 -3.17 13.29 -10.13
C PRO A 20 -2.27 14.35 -10.77
N ALA A 21 -2.48 14.65 -12.06
CA ALA A 21 -1.74 15.68 -12.78
C ALA A 21 -1.98 17.10 -12.23
N TYR A 22 -3.22 17.44 -11.84
CA TYR A 22 -3.52 18.71 -11.20
C TYR A 22 -2.81 18.85 -9.85
N LEU A 23 -2.83 17.80 -9.03
CA LEU A 23 -2.19 17.79 -7.71
C LEU A 23 -0.67 17.91 -7.83
N GLN A 24 -0.06 17.18 -8.77
CA GLN A 24 1.37 17.27 -9.06
C GLN A 24 1.75 18.69 -9.48
N ASN A 25 1.07 19.27 -10.47
CA ASN A 25 1.35 20.63 -10.96
C ASN A 25 1.21 21.69 -9.86
N THR A 26 0.19 21.55 -9.01
CA THR A 26 -0.04 22.43 -7.86
C THR A 26 1.13 22.34 -6.86
N ALA A 27 1.60 21.13 -6.58
CA ALA A 27 2.73 20.89 -5.70
C ALA A 27 4.05 21.42 -6.27
N GLU A 28 4.35 21.15 -7.55
CA GLU A 28 5.55 21.66 -8.23
C GLU A 28 5.60 23.19 -8.25
N THR A 29 4.47 23.83 -8.54
CA THR A 29 4.36 25.29 -8.51
C THR A 29 4.66 25.82 -7.12
N PHE A 30 4.10 25.20 -6.07
CA PHE A 30 4.37 25.61 -4.70
C PHE A 30 5.83 25.39 -4.29
N ILE A 31 6.45 24.27 -4.67
CA ILE A 31 7.87 23.98 -4.41
C ILE A 31 8.75 25.05 -5.07
N SER A 32 8.45 25.43 -6.32
CA SER A 32 9.18 26.45 -7.07
C SER A 32 9.03 27.85 -6.44
N ASP A 33 7.80 28.25 -6.10
CA ASP A 33 7.52 29.59 -5.59
C ASP A 33 7.94 29.78 -4.12
N CYS A 34 7.95 28.69 -3.36
CA CYS A 34 8.08 28.69 -1.90
C CYS A 34 9.02 27.57 -1.38
N PRO A 35 10.27 27.47 -1.87
CA PRO A 35 11.13 26.31 -1.60
C PRO A 35 11.54 26.18 -0.13
N ASP A 36 11.56 27.26 0.65
CA ASP A 36 12.00 27.21 2.06
C ASP A 36 10.85 27.08 3.07
N ARG A 37 9.61 26.94 2.58
CA ARG A 37 8.45 26.79 3.46
C ARG A 37 8.42 25.42 4.12
N PHE A 38 7.84 25.38 5.31
CA PHE A 38 7.65 24.13 6.05
C PHE A 38 6.74 23.17 5.30
N GLU A 39 5.71 23.70 4.66
CA GLU A 39 4.72 22.98 3.85
C GLU A 39 5.32 22.39 2.57
N ALA A 40 6.53 22.82 2.15
CA ALA A 40 7.21 22.26 0.99
C ALA A 40 7.50 20.76 1.16
N ARG A 41 7.60 20.27 2.40
CA ARG A 41 7.73 18.82 2.66
C ARG A 41 6.51 18.04 2.17
N GLU A 42 5.30 18.57 2.37
CA GLU A 42 4.04 17.92 1.96
C GLU A 42 3.85 18.06 0.45
N ALA A 43 4.18 19.23 -0.10
CA ALA A 43 4.23 19.42 -1.55
C ALA A 43 5.16 18.40 -2.21
N HIS A 44 6.35 18.15 -1.67
CA HIS A 44 7.24 17.10 -2.19
C HIS A 44 6.63 15.70 -2.09
N LEU A 45 5.84 15.36 -1.05
CA LEU A 45 5.17 14.05 -1.00
C LEU A 45 4.09 13.91 -2.08
N ILE A 46 3.34 14.98 -2.36
CA ILE A 46 2.33 15.00 -3.42
C ILE A 46 3.02 14.90 -4.80
N ALA A 47 4.09 15.66 -5.02
CA ALA A 47 4.89 15.61 -6.24
C ALA A 47 5.52 14.23 -6.46
N ALA A 48 6.04 13.60 -5.39
CA ALA A 48 6.58 12.24 -5.46
C ALA A 48 5.53 11.23 -5.92
N ARG A 49 4.29 11.34 -5.40
CA ARG A 49 3.19 10.47 -5.83
C ARG A 49 2.77 10.74 -7.27
N GLY A 50 2.71 12.01 -7.68
CA GLY A 50 2.45 12.38 -9.08
C GLY A 50 3.49 11.79 -10.04
N ALA A 51 4.78 11.89 -9.69
CA ALA A 51 5.87 11.31 -10.46
C ALA A 51 5.78 9.77 -10.56
N LEU A 52 5.38 9.08 -9.48
CA LEU A 52 5.10 7.63 -9.54
C LEU A 52 3.97 7.32 -10.54
N ASP A 53 2.87 8.06 -10.47
CA ASP A 53 1.71 7.88 -11.36
C ASP A 53 2.04 8.25 -12.82
N ALA A 54 3.02 9.13 -13.04
CA ALA A 54 3.53 9.51 -14.36
C ALA A 54 4.59 8.55 -14.94
N GLY A 55 5.15 7.65 -14.13
CA GLY A 55 6.25 6.77 -14.55
C GLY A 55 7.65 7.33 -14.35
N GLU A 56 7.79 8.46 -13.65
CA GLU A 56 9.02 9.25 -13.51
C GLU A 56 9.80 8.84 -12.24
N ALA A 57 10.45 7.67 -12.31
CA ALA A 57 11.12 7.07 -11.16
C ALA A 57 12.16 7.97 -10.47
N SER A 58 13.03 8.61 -11.25
CA SER A 58 14.10 9.47 -10.71
C SER A 58 13.55 10.70 -10.00
N ASP A 59 12.47 11.30 -10.53
CA ASP A 59 11.84 12.48 -9.95
C ASP A 59 11.09 12.10 -8.66
N ALA A 60 10.39 10.97 -8.65
CA ALA A 60 9.78 10.42 -7.44
C ALA A 60 10.81 10.20 -6.32
N VAL A 61 11.96 9.58 -6.63
CA VAL A 61 13.06 9.40 -5.66
C VAL A 61 13.57 10.74 -5.13
N SER A 62 13.79 11.71 -6.01
CA SER A 62 14.27 13.06 -5.65
C SER A 62 13.30 13.77 -4.70
N HIS A 63 12.00 13.70 -4.97
CA HIS A 63 10.98 14.32 -4.14
C HIS A 63 10.82 13.63 -2.78
N TYR A 64 10.86 12.29 -2.70
CA TYR A 64 10.87 11.60 -1.41
C TYR A 64 12.09 11.99 -0.57
N ALA A 65 13.29 12.02 -1.17
CA ALA A 65 14.50 12.46 -0.49
C ALA A 65 14.39 13.90 0.02
N SER A 66 13.84 14.81 -0.80
CA SER A 66 13.63 16.21 -0.44
C SER A 66 12.62 16.38 0.70
N ALA A 67 11.52 15.62 0.69
CA ALA A 67 10.55 15.62 1.77
C ALA A 67 11.17 15.14 3.09
N ILE A 68 11.93 14.03 3.06
CA ILE A 68 12.61 13.46 4.23
C ILE A 68 13.65 14.42 4.80
N ALA A 69 14.47 15.05 3.94
CA ALA A 69 15.47 16.04 4.35
C ALA A 69 14.83 17.25 5.06
N ARG A 70 13.56 17.53 4.77
CA ARG A 70 12.73 18.58 5.40
C ARG A 70 11.93 18.06 6.61
N GLY A 71 12.22 16.86 7.09
CA GLY A 71 11.61 16.28 8.29
C GLY A 71 10.25 15.62 8.06
N ALA A 72 9.89 15.27 6.82
CA ALA A 72 8.73 14.40 6.59
C ALA A 72 8.97 13.01 7.20
N ARG A 73 7.95 12.47 7.86
CA ARG A 73 7.91 11.07 8.28
C ARG A 73 6.99 10.34 7.31
N LEU A 74 7.54 9.39 6.55
CA LEU A 74 6.76 8.59 5.62
C LEU A 74 5.94 7.55 6.40
N SER A 75 4.69 7.35 5.99
CA SER A 75 3.89 6.20 6.43
C SER A 75 4.47 4.89 5.85
N PRO A 76 4.16 3.73 6.43
CA PRO A 76 4.56 2.43 5.87
C PRO A 76 4.19 2.25 4.39
N ALA A 77 2.98 2.69 4.00
CA ALA A 77 2.53 2.68 2.61
C ALA A 77 3.40 3.58 1.72
N GLN A 78 3.72 4.80 2.16
CA GLN A 78 4.60 5.70 1.44
C GLN A 78 6.04 5.15 1.30
N ARG A 79 6.51 4.34 2.26
CA ARG A 79 7.81 3.66 2.14
C ARG A 79 7.78 2.52 1.12
N LEU A 80 6.65 1.83 0.95
CA LEU A 80 6.50 0.87 -0.16
C LEU A 80 6.54 1.60 -1.51
N ASP A 81 5.83 2.73 -1.64
CA ASP A 81 5.87 3.57 -2.83
C ASP A 81 7.30 4.08 -3.13
N GLN A 82 8.02 4.53 -2.10
CA GLN A 82 9.43 4.92 -2.22
C GLN A 82 10.31 3.74 -2.68
N SER A 83 10.08 2.53 -2.17
CA SER A 83 10.80 1.32 -2.59
C SER A 83 10.59 1.04 -4.08
N VAL A 84 9.34 1.18 -4.57
CA VAL A 84 9.02 1.04 -6.00
C VAL A 84 9.80 2.07 -6.83
N ALA A 85 9.79 3.35 -6.45
CA ALA A 85 10.55 4.38 -7.15
C ALA A 85 12.05 4.06 -7.21
N LEU A 86 12.64 3.64 -6.08
CA LEU A 86 14.06 3.28 -5.98
C LEU A 86 14.41 2.05 -6.83
N LEU A 87 13.59 1.00 -6.81
CA LEU A 87 13.79 -0.15 -7.68
C LEU A 87 13.73 0.25 -9.15
N ALA A 88 12.81 1.15 -9.51
CA ALA A 88 12.62 1.60 -10.89
C ALA A 88 13.80 2.46 -11.37
N ALA A 89 14.39 3.23 -10.45
CA ALA A 89 15.61 3.99 -10.67
C ALA A 89 16.90 3.12 -10.63
N GLY A 90 16.80 1.82 -10.34
CA GLY A 90 17.95 0.90 -10.26
C GLY A 90 18.66 0.85 -8.90
N ASN A 91 18.15 1.56 -7.89
CA ASN A 91 18.71 1.65 -6.54
C ASN A 91 18.25 0.46 -5.66
N GLN A 92 18.58 -0.76 -6.07
CA GLN A 92 18.04 -1.99 -5.49
C GLN A 92 18.28 -2.17 -3.99
N ARG A 93 19.47 -1.81 -3.51
CA ARG A 93 19.82 -1.94 -2.09
C ARG A 93 19.01 -0.98 -1.22
N GLU A 94 18.93 0.28 -1.63
CA GLU A 94 18.19 1.29 -0.89
C GLU A 94 16.70 0.96 -0.89
N ALA A 95 16.17 0.48 -2.03
CA ALA A 95 14.80 0.02 -2.11
C ALA A 95 14.47 -1.09 -1.10
N LEU A 96 15.39 -2.07 -0.94
CA LEU A 96 15.27 -3.14 0.03
C LEU A 96 15.23 -2.58 1.47
N GLU A 97 16.13 -1.65 1.77
CA GLU A 97 16.25 -1.02 3.08
C GLU A 97 14.97 -0.25 3.45
N VAL A 98 14.45 0.61 2.56
CA VAL A 98 13.24 1.40 2.85
C VAL A 98 11.97 0.54 2.93
N ARG A 99 11.87 -0.52 2.11
CA ARG A 99 10.76 -1.49 2.17
C ARG A 99 10.72 -2.18 3.52
N ASN A 100 11.86 -2.70 3.96
CA ASN A 100 11.96 -3.40 5.24
C ASN A 100 11.69 -2.44 6.40
N LEU A 101 12.16 -1.20 6.32
CA LEU A 101 11.84 -0.18 7.31
C LEU A 101 10.33 0.08 7.40
N GLY A 102 9.62 0.21 6.27
CA GLY A 102 8.16 0.38 6.27
C GLY A 102 7.42 -0.81 6.87
N ILE A 103 7.83 -2.03 6.55
CA ILE A 103 7.24 -3.23 7.14
C ILE A 103 7.52 -3.31 8.65
N SER A 104 8.73 -2.98 9.09
CA SER A 104 9.08 -2.93 10.50
C SER A 104 8.28 -1.89 11.28
N GLU A 105 8.17 -0.66 10.77
CA GLU A 105 7.37 0.42 11.40
C GLU A 105 5.88 0.05 11.48
N TRP A 106 5.36 -0.63 10.47
CA TRP A 106 4.00 -1.17 10.49
C TRP A 106 3.83 -2.23 11.58
N LEU A 107 4.75 -3.21 11.68
CA LEU A 107 4.70 -4.22 12.75
C LEU A 107 4.84 -3.62 14.15
N GLU A 108 5.68 -2.60 14.31
CA GLU A 108 5.84 -1.87 15.57
C GLU A 108 4.53 -1.19 15.99
N THR A 109 3.83 -0.59 15.03
CA THR A 109 2.52 0.04 15.26
C THR A 109 1.48 -1.00 15.69
N LEU A 110 1.38 -2.12 14.97
CA LEU A 110 0.45 -3.21 15.34
C LEU A 110 0.73 -3.78 16.73
N THR A 111 2.01 -3.91 17.09
CA THR A 111 2.44 -4.40 18.40
C THR A 111 2.10 -3.40 19.50
N ALA A 112 2.39 -2.11 19.28
CA ALA A 112 2.13 -1.04 20.24
C ALA A 112 0.64 -0.89 20.57
N GLU A 113 -0.23 -1.15 19.59
CA GLU A 113 -1.68 -1.05 19.76
C GLU A 113 -2.33 -2.35 20.29
N GLY A 114 -1.53 -3.40 20.56
CA GLY A 114 -2.01 -4.66 21.13
C GLY A 114 -2.95 -5.43 20.19
N MET A 115 -2.90 -5.17 18.89
CA MET A 115 -3.92 -5.59 17.91
C MET A 115 -3.60 -6.87 17.15
N SER A 116 -2.47 -7.51 17.42
CA SER A 116 -2.07 -8.69 16.65
C SER A 116 -1.36 -9.76 17.48
N GLU A 117 -1.80 -10.99 17.28
CA GLU A 117 -0.89 -12.14 17.30
C GLU A 117 -0.30 -12.23 15.89
N PHE A 118 1.04 -12.24 15.80
CA PHE A 118 1.72 -12.46 14.54
C PHE A 118 2.70 -13.63 14.63
N ASP A 119 2.77 -14.38 13.54
CA ASP A 119 3.66 -15.52 13.37
C ASP A 119 4.59 -15.26 12.18
N ILE A 120 5.89 -15.48 12.39
CA ILE A 120 6.93 -15.26 11.39
C ILE A 120 7.42 -16.61 10.89
N ARG A 121 7.09 -16.92 9.63
CA ARG A 121 7.41 -18.19 9.01
C ARG A 121 8.52 -18.00 7.99
N LYS A 122 9.68 -18.62 8.23
CA LYS A 122 10.74 -18.66 7.22
C LYS A 122 10.30 -19.46 6.01
N SER A 123 10.63 -18.97 4.81
CA SER A 123 10.43 -19.67 3.57
C SER A 123 11.66 -19.56 2.68
N ARG A 124 11.70 -20.31 1.58
CA ARG A 124 12.74 -20.12 0.57
C ARG A 124 12.46 -18.80 -0.16
N GLY A 125 13.42 -17.88 -0.12
CA GLY A 125 13.34 -16.59 -0.81
C GLY A 125 12.71 -15.46 0.01
N GLY A 126 12.42 -15.67 1.29
CA GLY A 126 11.88 -14.63 2.16
C GLY A 126 11.21 -15.14 3.43
N VAL A 127 10.42 -14.26 4.05
CA VAL A 127 9.59 -14.57 5.22
C VAL A 127 8.12 -14.35 4.91
N ILE A 128 7.26 -15.07 5.62
CA ILE A 128 5.81 -14.86 5.61
C ILE A 128 5.41 -14.41 7.00
N LEU A 129 4.84 -13.21 7.09
CA LEU A 129 4.26 -12.66 8.31
C LEU A 129 2.76 -12.95 8.30
N ALA A 130 2.30 -13.83 9.17
CA ALA A 130 0.87 -14.08 9.35
C ALA A 130 0.38 -13.22 10.52
N VAL A 131 -0.62 -12.38 10.28
CA VAL A 131 -1.17 -11.43 11.25
C VAL A 131 -2.68 -11.65 11.35
N SER A 132 -3.16 -11.90 12.56
CA SER A 132 -4.59 -11.96 12.87
C SER A 132 -4.98 -10.71 13.64
N PHE A 133 -5.95 -9.96 13.15
CA PHE A 133 -6.40 -8.73 13.80
C PHE A 133 -7.46 -9.08 14.84
N SER A 134 -7.16 -8.83 16.12
CA SER A 134 -8.01 -9.20 17.25
C SER A 134 -9.23 -8.29 17.41
N GLN A 135 -9.14 -7.04 16.92
CA GLN A 135 -10.27 -6.12 16.88
C GLN A 135 -11.08 -6.33 15.60
N GLN A 136 -12.25 -6.96 15.78
CA GLN A 136 -13.33 -6.96 14.79
C GLN A 136 -13.98 -5.59 14.74
N ASP A 137 -13.24 -4.54 14.36
CA ASP A 137 -13.92 -3.38 13.83
C ASP A 137 -14.64 -3.84 12.55
N PRO A 138 -15.99 -3.85 12.52
CA PRO A 138 -16.74 -4.25 11.34
C PRO A 138 -16.36 -3.40 10.12
N GLU A 139 -15.79 -2.22 10.34
CA GLU A 139 -15.33 -1.29 9.31
C GLU A 139 -13.86 -1.48 8.90
N ALA A 140 -13.01 -2.11 9.73
CA ALA A 140 -11.58 -2.30 9.43
C ALA A 140 -11.33 -3.15 8.17
N GLY A 141 -12.35 -3.84 7.66
CA GLY A 141 -12.34 -4.53 6.38
C GLY A 141 -11.51 -5.82 6.36
N VAL A 142 -10.33 -5.83 6.97
CA VAL A 142 -9.33 -6.92 6.98
C VAL A 142 -9.36 -7.66 8.31
N ARG A 143 -9.57 -8.99 8.24
CA ARG A 143 -9.62 -9.89 9.41
C ARG A 143 -8.29 -10.58 9.69
N ALA A 144 -7.55 -10.88 8.63
CA ALA A 144 -6.24 -11.51 8.71
C ALA A 144 -5.43 -11.19 7.45
N LEU A 145 -4.11 -11.25 7.59
CA LEU A 145 -3.15 -10.94 6.54
C LEU A 145 -2.01 -11.95 6.58
N TRP A 146 -1.57 -12.41 5.41
CA TRP A 146 -0.29 -13.10 5.24
C TRP A 146 0.58 -12.29 4.30
N LEU A 147 1.61 -11.63 4.82
CA LEU A 147 2.53 -10.80 4.05
C LEU A 147 3.79 -11.60 3.68
N ALA A 148 3.99 -11.85 2.39
CA ALA A 148 5.25 -12.34 1.84
C ALA A 148 6.25 -11.19 1.69
N VAL A 149 7.39 -11.29 2.37
CA VAL A 149 8.49 -10.33 2.31
C VAL A 149 9.72 -11.00 1.71
N PRO A 150 10.12 -10.65 0.47
CA PRO A 150 11.28 -11.26 -0.18
C PRO A 150 12.61 -10.94 0.51
N ASP A 151 13.57 -11.86 0.49
CA ASP A 151 14.95 -11.57 0.97
C ASP A 151 15.69 -10.59 0.02
N GLY A 152 15.36 -10.65 -1.27
CA GLY A 152 15.97 -9.83 -2.32
C GLY A 152 15.16 -8.57 -2.69
N PRO A 153 15.53 -7.88 -3.78
CA PRO A 153 14.95 -6.60 -4.22
C PRO A 153 13.54 -6.73 -4.83
N GLY A 154 12.79 -7.77 -4.46
CA GLY A 154 11.40 -7.95 -4.89
C GLY A 154 10.43 -7.12 -4.04
N LEU A 155 9.26 -6.82 -4.59
CA LEU A 155 8.19 -6.17 -3.86
C LEU A 155 7.44 -7.20 -2.98
N PRO A 156 6.81 -6.77 -1.88
CA PRO A 156 6.03 -7.68 -1.05
C PRO A 156 4.73 -8.11 -1.75
N ALA A 157 4.10 -9.17 -1.25
CA ALA A 157 2.73 -9.55 -1.61
C ALA A 157 1.94 -9.90 -0.36
N ALA A 158 0.64 -9.69 -0.40
CA ALA A 158 -0.26 -9.94 0.70
C ALA A 158 -1.34 -10.94 0.29
N ALA A 159 -1.71 -11.88 1.16
CA ALA A 159 -3.02 -12.53 1.11
C ALA A 159 -3.90 -11.91 2.19
N VAL A 160 -4.98 -11.25 1.79
CA VAL A 160 -5.86 -10.46 2.65
C VAL A 160 -7.19 -11.18 2.80
N LEU A 161 -7.58 -11.48 4.04
CA LEU A 161 -8.89 -12.04 4.36
C LEU A 161 -9.83 -10.91 4.74
N ARG A 162 -10.88 -10.68 3.95
CA ARG A 162 -11.83 -9.58 4.15
C ARG A 162 -13.26 -9.94 3.77
N ALA A 163 -14.22 -9.17 4.28
CA ALA A 163 -15.57 -9.18 3.73
C ALA A 163 -15.60 -8.50 2.35
N ASP A 164 -16.48 -8.95 1.46
CA ASP A 164 -16.70 -8.32 0.15
C ASP A 164 -18.21 -8.13 -0.13
N PRO A 165 -18.82 -7.06 0.43
CA PRO A 165 -20.25 -6.80 0.27
C PRO A 165 -20.62 -6.43 -1.16
N MET A 166 -19.73 -5.78 -1.91
CA MET A 166 -20.01 -5.41 -3.31
C MET A 166 -20.15 -6.68 -4.18
N ARG A 167 -19.23 -7.63 -4.04
CA ARG A 167 -19.31 -8.91 -4.76
C ARG A 167 -20.49 -9.76 -4.30
N ALA A 168 -20.81 -9.75 -3.01
CA ALA A 168 -22.03 -10.38 -2.48
C ALA A 168 -23.29 -9.83 -3.18
N SER A 169 -23.43 -8.50 -3.26
CA SER A 169 -24.55 -7.83 -3.92
C SER A 169 -24.61 -8.14 -5.42
N LEU A 170 -23.48 -8.12 -6.13
CA LEU A 170 -23.44 -8.48 -7.56
C LEU A 170 -23.88 -9.93 -7.82
N ARG A 171 -23.55 -10.86 -6.92
CA ARG A 171 -24.03 -12.25 -7.00
C ARG A 171 -25.53 -12.36 -6.72
N ALA A 172 -26.02 -11.62 -5.74
CA ALA A 172 -27.43 -11.54 -5.39
C ALA A 172 -28.25 -11.10 -6.61
N LEU A 173 -27.83 -10.01 -7.27
CA LEU A 173 -28.44 -9.49 -8.49
C LEU A 173 -28.45 -10.51 -9.64
N ARG A 174 -27.34 -11.24 -9.85
CA ARG A 174 -27.26 -12.26 -10.92
C ARG A 174 -28.12 -13.49 -10.65
N THR A 175 -28.37 -13.82 -9.39
CA THR A 175 -29.08 -15.05 -9.00
C THR A 175 -30.53 -14.82 -8.59
N GLY A 176 -30.97 -13.55 -8.50
CA GLY A 176 -32.30 -13.18 -8.03
C GLY A 176 -32.54 -13.53 -6.56
N ARG A 177 -31.48 -13.60 -5.75
CA ARG A 177 -31.52 -13.93 -4.32
C ARG A 177 -31.07 -12.74 -3.49
N GLU A 178 -31.33 -12.80 -2.18
CA GLU A 178 -30.80 -11.83 -1.23
C GLU A 178 -29.26 -11.93 -1.10
N PRO A 179 -28.54 -10.82 -0.85
CA PRO A 179 -27.10 -10.84 -0.62
C PRO A 179 -26.75 -11.67 0.62
N ALA A 180 -25.98 -12.74 0.43
CA ALA A 180 -25.39 -13.50 1.53
C ALA A 180 -24.01 -12.93 1.87
N ALA A 181 -23.66 -12.93 3.17
CA ALA A 181 -22.33 -12.51 3.61
C ALA A 181 -21.23 -13.29 2.88
N LEU A 182 -20.27 -12.57 2.28
CA LEU A 182 -19.17 -13.16 1.52
C LEU A 182 -17.84 -12.75 2.15
N THR A 183 -17.03 -13.74 2.49
CA THR A 183 -15.64 -13.53 2.91
C THR A 183 -14.73 -14.05 1.80
N ILE A 184 -13.75 -13.25 1.42
CA ILE A 184 -12.77 -13.57 0.39
C ILE A 184 -11.37 -13.58 0.98
N LEU A 185 -10.55 -14.51 0.51
CA LEU A 185 -9.10 -14.47 0.63
C LEU A 185 -8.55 -14.02 -0.72
N GLU A 186 -8.03 -12.80 -0.79
CA GLU A 186 -7.51 -12.18 -1.99
C GLU A 186 -5.99 -12.06 -1.88
N GLN A 187 -5.26 -12.63 -2.84
CA GLN A 187 -3.86 -12.29 -3.02
C GLN A 187 -3.75 -10.97 -3.75
N ARG A 188 -2.99 -10.06 -3.17
CA ARG A 188 -2.63 -8.76 -3.73
C ARG A 188 -1.11 -8.72 -3.88
N THR A 189 -0.67 -8.44 -5.09
CA THR A 189 0.71 -8.04 -5.37
C THR A 189 0.70 -6.56 -5.70
N CYS A 190 1.85 -6.00 -6.08
CA CYS A 190 1.87 -4.61 -6.47
C CYS A 190 1.22 -4.39 -7.84
N GLN A 191 1.07 -5.44 -8.64
CA GLN A 191 0.55 -5.35 -10.02
C GLN A 191 -0.82 -5.99 -10.21
N ASP A 192 -1.19 -6.95 -9.38
CA ASP A 192 -2.39 -7.75 -9.58
C ASP A 192 -3.14 -8.03 -8.27
N ALA A 193 -4.43 -8.31 -8.40
CA ALA A 193 -5.26 -8.79 -7.32
C ALA A 193 -6.07 -10.00 -7.82
N ARG A 194 -5.88 -11.15 -7.16
CA ARG A 194 -6.56 -12.39 -7.49
C ARG A 194 -7.21 -13.02 -6.26
N ILE A 195 -8.43 -13.50 -6.43
CA ILE A 195 -9.12 -14.22 -5.36
C ILE A 195 -8.62 -15.65 -5.29
N LEU A 196 -8.07 -16.04 -4.14
CA LEU A 196 -7.58 -17.39 -3.86
C LEU A 196 -8.69 -18.32 -3.39
N LYS A 197 -9.58 -17.81 -2.55
CA LYS A 197 -10.68 -18.58 -1.94
C LYS A 197 -11.82 -17.65 -1.57
N GLU A 198 -13.04 -18.18 -1.62
CA GLU A 198 -14.24 -17.48 -1.18
C GLU A 198 -15.11 -18.40 -0.33
N THR A 199 -15.82 -17.83 0.64
CA THR A 199 -16.81 -18.54 1.45
C THR A 199 -18.04 -17.68 1.69
N ALA A 200 -19.22 -18.29 1.54
CA ALA A 200 -20.51 -17.68 1.85
C ALA A 200 -20.94 -17.90 3.31
N GLN A 201 -20.15 -18.63 4.09
CA GLN A 201 -20.38 -18.87 5.51
C GLN A 201 -19.23 -18.31 6.34
N PRO A 202 -19.49 -17.84 7.58
CA PRO A 202 -18.43 -17.48 8.52
C PRO A 202 -17.47 -18.65 8.67
N ALA A 203 -16.20 -18.42 8.35
CA ALA A 203 -15.15 -19.41 8.47
C ALA A 203 -14.03 -18.84 9.35
N ALA A 204 -13.49 -19.70 10.20
CA ALA A 204 -12.38 -19.34 11.08
C ALA A 204 -11.14 -18.98 10.25
N VAL A 205 -10.33 -18.04 10.72
CA VAL A 205 -9.13 -17.54 10.02
C VAL A 205 -8.17 -18.69 9.68
N GLU A 206 -8.04 -19.64 10.59
CA GLU A 206 -7.18 -20.83 10.50
C GLU A 206 -7.54 -21.69 9.28
N SER A 207 -8.80 -21.66 8.82
CA SER A 207 -9.26 -22.41 7.64
C SER A 207 -8.73 -21.86 6.31
N PHE A 208 -8.14 -20.67 6.33
CA PHE A 208 -7.50 -20.01 5.18
C PHE A 208 -5.97 -20.10 5.21
N ASP A 209 -5.38 -20.38 6.38
CA ASP A 209 -3.94 -20.31 6.62
C ASP A 209 -3.12 -21.13 5.63
N ARG A 210 -3.55 -22.37 5.35
CA ARG A 210 -2.88 -23.25 4.39
C ARG A 210 -2.86 -22.63 2.98
N VAL A 211 -4.00 -22.13 2.51
CA VAL A 211 -4.14 -21.56 1.15
C VAL A 211 -3.34 -20.26 1.03
N ALA A 212 -3.44 -19.39 2.03
CA ALA A 212 -2.69 -18.14 2.07
C ALA A 212 -1.18 -18.40 2.10
N SER A 213 -0.72 -19.29 2.99
CA SER A 213 0.69 -19.65 3.11
C SER A 213 1.23 -20.30 1.84
N GLU A 214 0.49 -21.21 1.21
CA GLU A 214 0.90 -21.82 -0.06
C GLU A 214 1.04 -20.76 -1.17
N ALA A 215 0.09 -19.83 -1.29
CA ALA A 215 0.16 -18.75 -2.25
C ALA A 215 1.37 -17.83 -2.01
N MET A 216 1.62 -17.45 -0.75
CA MET A 216 2.76 -16.61 -0.36
C MET A 216 4.10 -17.33 -0.57
N ARG A 217 4.20 -18.62 -0.23
CA ARG A 217 5.39 -19.44 -0.52
C ARG A 217 5.64 -19.57 -2.02
N SER A 218 4.57 -19.68 -2.82
CA SER A 218 4.69 -19.71 -4.28
C SER A 218 5.21 -18.38 -4.81
N TYR A 219 4.70 -17.26 -4.29
CA TYR A 219 5.15 -15.92 -4.66
C TYR A 219 6.64 -15.71 -4.34
N LEU A 220 7.10 -16.09 -3.14
CA LEU A 220 8.49 -15.89 -2.72
C LEU A 220 9.54 -16.63 -3.57
N ARG A 221 9.14 -17.59 -4.41
CA ARG A 221 10.06 -18.27 -5.34
C ARG A 221 10.50 -17.36 -6.49
N GLU A 222 9.59 -16.49 -6.92
CA GLU A 222 9.81 -15.52 -7.98
C GLU A 222 9.00 -14.27 -7.64
N PRO A 223 9.44 -13.49 -6.63
CA PRO A 223 8.77 -12.26 -6.26
C PRO A 223 8.73 -11.31 -7.45
N GLU A 224 7.65 -10.53 -7.54
CA GLU A 224 7.61 -9.46 -8.52
C GLU A 224 8.78 -8.50 -8.27
N GLY A 225 9.67 -8.41 -9.25
CA GLY A 225 10.53 -7.24 -9.40
C GLY A 225 9.74 -6.09 -10.02
N LEU A 226 10.43 -5.03 -10.42
CA LEU A 226 9.79 -4.07 -11.30
C LEU A 226 9.62 -4.67 -12.69
N THR A 227 8.37 -4.79 -13.12
CA THR A 227 8.05 -4.97 -14.54
C THR A 227 8.45 -3.69 -15.24
N LYS A 228 9.16 -3.78 -16.38
CA LYS A 228 9.50 -2.60 -17.18
C LYS A 228 8.21 -1.91 -17.58
N THR A 229 7.94 -0.74 -17.01
CA THR A 229 6.85 0.12 -17.43
C THR A 229 7.28 0.86 -18.69
N THR A 230 6.36 1.01 -19.64
CA THR A 230 6.62 1.85 -20.82
C THR A 230 6.76 3.29 -20.34
N PRO A 231 7.68 4.11 -20.89
CA PRO A 231 7.78 5.52 -20.53
C PRO A 231 6.42 6.22 -20.61
N GLY A 232 6.06 6.99 -19.58
CA GLY A 232 4.76 7.68 -19.46
C GLY A 232 3.59 6.79 -19.03
N GLN A 233 3.83 5.53 -18.67
CA GLN A 233 2.87 4.71 -17.92
C GLN A 233 3.20 4.79 -16.43
N PRO A 234 2.18 4.71 -15.54
CA PRO A 234 2.42 4.66 -14.11
C PRO A 234 3.46 3.60 -13.76
N LEU A 235 4.33 3.92 -12.81
CA LEU A 235 5.13 2.88 -12.19
C LEU A 235 4.17 1.86 -11.56
N ALA A 236 4.58 0.59 -11.56
CA ALA A 236 3.86 -0.48 -10.87
C ALA A 236 3.94 -0.26 -9.35
N SER A 237 3.27 0.78 -8.84
CA SER A 237 3.06 1.05 -7.43
C SER A 237 2.12 0.00 -6.86
N CYS A 238 2.26 -0.34 -5.58
CA CYS A 238 1.45 -1.39 -5.01
C CYS A 238 -0.04 -1.01 -5.01
N LEU A 239 -0.90 -1.84 -5.60
CA LEU A 239 -2.33 -1.56 -5.67
C LEU A 239 -3.00 -1.64 -4.30
N MET A 240 -3.41 -0.47 -3.79
CA MET A 240 -4.01 -0.30 -2.44
C MET A 240 -3.05 -0.81 -1.36
N PRO A 241 -1.90 -0.12 -1.15
CA PRO A 241 -0.89 -0.55 -0.17
C PRO A 241 -1.44 -0.58 1.25
N GLU A 242 -2.52 0.15 1.53
CA GLU A 242 -3.28 0.14 2.78
C GLU A 242 -3.93 -1.23 3.05
N LEU A 243 -4.20 -2.03 2.02
CA LEU A 243 -4.67 -3.42 2.20
C LEU A 243 -3.52 -4.40 2.41
N MET A 244 -2.30 -4.04 1.98
CA MET A 244 -1.09 -4.85 2.17
C MET A 244 -0.45 -4.60 3.54
N LEU A 245 -0.51 -3.36 4.02
CA LEU A 245 -0.06 -2.91 5.33
C LEU A 245 -1.20 -2.14 6.02
N PRO A 246 -2.29 -2.83 6.42
CA PRO A 246 -3.42 -2.20 7.06
C PRO A 246 -2.98 -1.53 8.36
N ALA A 247 -3.21 -0.22 8.43
CA ALA A 247 -3.23 0.51 9.68
C ALA A 247 -4.59 0.23 10.34
N PRO A 248 -4.63 -0.11 11.63
CA PRO A 248 -5.89 -0.17 12.33
C PRO A 248 -6.55 1.21 12.33
N ALA A 249 -7.89 1.24 12.29
CA ALA A 249 -8.62 2.49 12.47
C ALA A 249 -8.28 3.04 13.86
N PRO A 250 -8.02 4.36 14.01
CA PRO A 250 -7.82 4.92 15.33
C PRO A 250 -9.06 4.63 16.19
N ALA A 251 -8.85 4.05 17.36
CA ALA A 251 -9.91 3.91 18.35
C ALA A 251 -10.37 5.33 18.74
N PHE A 252 -11.55 5.72 18.26
CA PHE A 252 -12.20 6.99 18.63
C PHE A 252 -12.79 6.93 20.04
#